data_AF-A0A2E3S7K3-F1
#
_entry.id   AF-A0A2E3S7K3-F1
#
_cell.length_a   1.000
_cell.length_b   1.000
_cell.length_c   1.000
_cell.angle_alpha   90.00
_cell.angle_beta   90.00
_cell.angle_gamma   90.00
#
_symmetry.space_group_name_H-M   'P 1'
#
loop_
_entity.id
_entity.type
_entity.pdbx_description
1 polymer ?
#
loop_
_entity_poly.entity_id
_entity_poly.type
_entity_poly.pdbx_seq_one_letter_code
_entity_poly.pdbx_strand_id
1 'polypeptide(L)'
;MFSGFRSVGHVGESRKRWAVILMARRTKILITLIASLVGIFSLWLYTTLVQEVLIDGLSYCASSWSELLLGTLGIFVAGLVGGFMASLIVVRSNFLPHILMSTFVVGKLFFVVLCDAMSGPLWYETGLGIALMMGLWSGCLAAHKFPLAPVG
;
A
#
# COMPACT_ATOMS: atom_id res chain seq x y z
N MET A 1 -14.73 -38.02 46.79
CA MET A 1 -13.93 -38.45 45.63
C MET A 1 -14.45 -37.79 44.35
N PHE A 2 -14.35 -36.46 44.20
CA PHE A 2 -14.68 -35.73 42.96
C PHE A 2 -13.97 -34.36 42.96
N SER A 3 -12.64 -34.35 42.83
CA SER A 3 -11.87 -33.10 42.61
C SER A 3 -11.04 -33.10 41.33
N GLY A 4 -11.04 -34.19 40.55
CA GLY A 4 -10.18 -34.34 39.36
C GLY A 4 -10.75 -33.78 38.05
N PHE A 5 -12.06 -33.53 37.94
CA PHE A 5 -12.67 -33.16 36.66
C PHE A 5 -12.59 -31.68 36.29
N ARG A 6 -12.25 -30.79 37.23
CA ARG A 6 -12.23 -29.34 36.99
C ARG A 6 -10.94 -28.85 36.30
N SER A 7 -9.84 -29.60 36.42
CA SER A 7 -8.54 -29.24 35.81
C SER A 7 -8.48 -29.52 34.31
N VAL A 8 -9.08 -30.62 33.85
CA VAL A 8 -9.02 -31.05 32.44
C VAL A 8 -9.79 -30.10 31.51
N GLY A 9 -10.92 -29.54 31.96
CA GLY A 9 -11.69 -28.55 31.21
C GLY A 9 -10.92 -27.25 30.94
N HIS A 10 -10.13 -26.79 31.92
CA HIS A 10 -9.40 -25.52 31.84
C HIS A 10 -8.23 -25.56 30.83
N VAL A 11 -7.60 -26.73 30.67
CA VAL A 11 -6.53 -26.95 29.67
C VAL A 11 -7.10 -27.03 28.25
N GLY A 12 -8.29 -27.61 28.09
CA GLY A 12 -9.01 -27.66 26.80
C GLY A 12 -9.49 -26.28 26.34
N GLU A 13 -10.03 -25.48 27.27
CA GLU A 13 -10.47 -24.10 27.03
C GLU A 13 -9.31 -23.18 26.60
N SER A 14 -8.18 -23.29 27.30
CA SER A 14 -6.96 -22.53 26.99
C SER A 14 -6.45 -22.87 25.60
N ARG A 15 -6.36 -24.16 25.23
CA ARG A 15 -5.88 -24.59 23.91
C ARG A 15 -6.76 -24.10 22.76
N LYS A 16 -8.09 -24.11 22.93
CA LYS A 16 -9.05 -23.55 21.97
C LYS A 16 -8.87 -22.04 21.82
N ARG A 17 -8.67 -21.32 22.93
CA ARG A 17 -8.41 -19.88 22.93
C ARG A 17 -7.13 -19.53 22.17
N TRP A 18 -6.05 -20.28 22.37
CA TRP A 18 -4.80 -20.12 21.62
C TRP A 18 -4.97 -20.40 20.13
N ALA A 19 -5.73 -21.43 19.76
CA ALA A 19 -6.02 -21.75 18.36
C ALA A 19 -6.78 -20.61 17.65
N VAL A 20 -7.79 -20.03 18.29
CA VAL A 20 -8.55 -18.88 17.76
C VAL A 20 -7.66 -17.65 17.59
N ILE A 21 -6.81 -17.35 18.59
CA ILE A 21 -5.85 -16.23 18.52
C ILE A 21 -4.86 -16.44 17.36
N LEU A 22 -4.35 -17.67 17.19
CA LEU A 22 -3.41 -18.02 16.13
C LEU A 22 -4.06 -17.89 14.74
N MET A 23 -5.28 -18.40 14.57
CA MET A 23 -6.05 -18.28 13.33
C MET A 23 -6.35 -16.82 13.00
N ALA A 24 -6.82 -16.04 13.97
CA ALA A 24 -7.07 -14.61 13.79
C ALA A 24 -5.79 -13.84 13.41
N ARG A 25 -4.63 -14.20 13.97
CA ARG A 25 -3.34 -13.60 13.61
C ARG A 25 -2.93 -13.94 12.18
N ARG A 26 -3.08 -15.21 11.76
CA ARG A 26 -2.78 -15.65 10.39
C ARG A 26 -3.67 -14.95 9.37
N THR A 27 -4.96 -14.86 9.64
CA THR A 27 -5.91 -14.14 8.77
C THR A 27 -5.56 -12.67 8.65
N LYS A 28 -5.17 -12.00 9.74
CA LYS A 28 -4.69 -10.60 9.69
C LYS A 28 -3.45 -10.43 8.81
N ILE A 29 -2.48 -11.35 8.89
CA ILE A 29 -1.29 -11.32 8.06
C ILE A 29 -1.66 -11.51 6.59
N LEU A 30 -2.50 -12.51 6.28
CA LEU A 30 -2.96 -12.78 4.91
C LEU A 30 -3.69 -11.58 4.31
N ILE A 31 -4.63 -10.97 5.04
CA ILE A 31 -5.35 -9.77 4.60
C ILE A 31 -4.38 -8.62 4.36
N THR A 32 -3.36 -8.47 5.21
CA THR A 32 -2.35 -7.42 5.03
C THR A 32 -1.51 -7.65 3.77
N LEU A 33 -1.10 -8.88 3.50
CA LEU A 33 -0.36 -9.22 2.28
C LEU A 33 -1.20 -8.98 1.02
N ILE A 34 -2.47 -9.40 1.04
CA ILE A 34 -3.41 -9.16 -0.06
C ILE A 34 -3.60 -7.65 -0.28
N ALA A 35 -3.78 -6.88 0.79
CA ALA A 35 -3.92 -5.43 0.71
C ALA A 35 -2.69 -4.76 0.09
N SER A 36 -1.49 -5.16 0.52
CA SER A 36 -0.24 -4.67 -0.08
C SER A 36 -0.15 -5.03 -1.56
N LEU A 37 -0.48 -6.27 -1.94
CA LEU A 37 -0.45 -6.70 -3.33
C LEU A 37 -1.42 -5.91 -4.18
N VAL A 38 -2.69 -5.79 -3.77
CA VAL A 38 -3.70 -5.00 -4.49
C VAL A 38 -3.28 -3.54 -4.59
N GLY A 39 -2.73 -2.97 -3.52
CA GLY A 39 -2.19 -1.62 -3.52
C GLY A 39 -1.04 -1.45 -4.51
N ILE A 40 -0.06 -2.35 -4.52
CA ILE A 40 1.09 -2.32 -5.44
C ILE A 40 0.64 -2.47 -6.88
N PHE A 41 -0.25 -3.42 -7.18
CA PHE A 41 -0.82 -3.59 -8.52
C PHE A 41 -1.60 -2.35 -8.97
N SER A 42 -2.36 -1.73 -8.07
CA SER A 42 -3.07 -0.48 -8.36
C SER A 42 -2.09 0.65 -8.66
N LEU A 43 -1.06 0.84 -7.83
CA LEU A 43 -0.02 1.83 -8.08
C LEU A 43 0.61 1.62 -9.46
N TRP A 44 1.05 0.39 -9.75
CA TRP A 44 1.69 0.08 -11.01
C TRP A 44 0.77 0.40 -12.19
N LEU A 45 -0.46 -0.10 -12.18
CA LEU A 45 -1.44 0.12 -13.24
C LEU A 45 -1.75 1.60 -13.46
N TYR A 46 -2.03 2.37 -12.39
CA TYR A 46 -2.35 3.78 -12.53
C TYR A 46 -1.14 4.62 -12.93
N THR A 47 0.06 4.29 -12.44
CA THR A 47 1.28 4.99 -12.90
C THR A 47 1.56 4.73 -14.37
N THR A 48 1.41 3.49 -14.84
CA THR A 48 1.54 3.16 -16.27
C THR A 48 0.48 3.85 -17.11
N LEU A 49 -0.77 3.91 -16.63
CA LEU A 49 -1.83 4.62 -17.35
C LEU A 49 -1.50 6.12 -17.50
N VAL A 50 -0.96 6.75 -16.45
CA VAL A 50 -0.54 8.16 -16.53
C VAL A 50 0.67 8.35 -17.46
N GLN A 51 1.68 7.48 -17.38
CA GLN A 51 2.96 7.66 -18.07
C GLN A 51 3.00 7.19 -19.52
N GLU A 52 2.10 6.28 -19.90
CA GLU A 52 2.10 5.65 -21.24
C GLU A 52 0.80 5.90 -22.02
N VAL A 53 -0.34 6.09 -21.33
CA VAL A 53 -1.64 6.25 -22.00
C VAL A 53 -2.09 7.71 -22.00
N LEU A 54 -1.90 8.41 -20.89
CA LEU A 54 -2.34 9.80 -20.75
C LEU A 54 -1.30 10.79 -21.32
N ILE A 55 -0.04 10.42 -21.23
CA ILE A 55 1.11 11.17 -21.75
C ILE A 55 1.94 10.15 -22.50
N ASP A 56 2.21 10.35 -23.79
CA ASP A 56 2.93 9.41 -24.65
C ASP A 56 4.42 9.32 -24.27
N GLY A 57 4.73 8.71 -23.11
CA GLY A 57 6.08 8.57 -22.60
C GLY A 57 6.56 9.83 -21.86
N LEU A 58 6.24 9.92 -20.58
CA LEU A 58 6.67 11.02 -19.73
C LEU A 58 8.20 11.02 -19.54
N SER A 59 8.91 11.98 -20.14
CA SER A 59 10.34 12.18 -19.93
C SER A 59 10.68 13.65 -19.72
N TYR A 60 11.69 13.94 -18.91
CA TYR A 60 12.05 15.32 -18.58
C TYR A 60 12.52 16.12 -19.81
N CYS A 61 13.20 15.44 -20.75
CA CYS A 61 13.83 16.10 -21.89
C CYS A 61 12.92 16.23 -23.11
N ALA A 62 11.92 15.35 -23.27
CA ALA A 62 11.03 15.38 -24.43
C ALA A 62 9.68 16.04 -24.15
N SER A 63 9.20 16.03 -22.89
CA SER A 63 7.88 16.53 -22.55
C SER A 63 7.85 18.04 -22.31
N SER A 64 6.71 18.65 -22.62
CA SER A 64 6.43 20.06 -22.30
C SER A 64 6.21 20.27 -20.80
N TRP A 65 6.39 21.51 -20.32
CA TRP A 65 6.15 21.86 -18.91
C TRP A 65 4.73 21.50 -18.42
N SER A 66 3.72 21.64 -19.29
CA SER A 66 2.33 21.26 -18.98
C SER A 66 2.16 19.76 -18.81
N GLU A 67 2.82 18.94 -19.64
CA GLU A 67 2.79 17.47 -19.53
C GLU A 67 3.53 17.01 -18.28
N LEU A 68 4.66 17.64 -17.95
CA LEU A 68 5.41 17.36 -16.72
C LEU A 68 4.56 17.60 -15.46
N LEU A 69 3.82 18.72 -15.42
CA LEU A 69 2.92 19.04 -14.31
C LEU A 69 1.73 18.06 -14.24
N LEU A 70 1.06 17.80 -15.36
CA LEU A 70 -0.07 16.88 -15.44
C LEU A 70 0.35 15.44 -15.09
N GLY A 71 1.50 15.01 -15.57
CA GLY A 71 2.08 13.70 -15.26
C GLY A 71 2.37 13.56 -13.78
N THR A 72 3.03 14.56 -13.18
CA THR A 72 3.32 14.56 -11.74
C THR A 72 2.04 14.53 -10.89
N LEU A 73 1.02 15.29 -11.26
CA LEU A 73 -0.30 15.25 -10.62
C LEU A 73 -0.99 13.89 -10.78
N GLY A 74 -0.92 13.30 -11.98
CA GLY A 74 -1.43 11.96 -12.24
C GLY A 74 -0.74 10.90 -11.38
N ILE A 75 0.58 10.99 -11.23
CA ILE A 75 1.37 10.12 -10.34
C ILE A 75 0.97 10.29 -8.88
N PHE A 76 0.74 11.52 -8.42
CA PHE A 76 0.18 11.78 -7.10
C PHE A 76 -1.20 11.14 -6.91
N VAL A 77 -2.11 11.28 -7.89
CA VAL A 77 -3.45 10.68 -7.86
C VAL A 77 -3.37 9.15 -7.88
N ALA A 78 -2.46 8.56 -8.66
CA ALA A 78 -2.20 7.13 -8.66
C ALA A 78 -1.77 6.64 -7.26
N GLY A 79 -0.87 7.40 -6.61
CA GLY A 79 -0.50 7.23 -5.21
C GLY A 79 -1.72 7.22 -4.29
N LEU A 80 -2.56 8.24 -4.40
CA LEU A 80 -3.76 8.43 -3.60
C LEU A 80 -4.74 7.26 -3.74
N VAL A 81 -5.05 6.84 -4.97
CA VAL A 81 -5.97 5.73 -5.22
C VAL A 81 -5.39 4.41 -4.70
N GLY A 82 -4.11 4.13 -4.96
CA GLY A 82 -3.44 2.93 -4.46
C GLY A 82 -3.41 2.84 -2.93
N GLY A 83 -3.06 3.95 -2.26
CA GLY A 83 -3.05 4.04 -0.81
C GLY A 83 -4.45 3.92 -0.20
N PHE A 84 -5.46 4.52 -0.83
CA PHE A 84 -6.86 4.41 -0.40
C PHE A 84 -7.36 2.96 -0.50
N MET A 85 -7.13 2.29 -1.64
CA MET A 85 -7.55 0.89 -1.85
C MET A 85 -6.90 -0.07 -0.86
N ALA A 86 -5.59 0.07 -0.60
CA ALA A 86 -4.89 -0.76 0.38
C ALA A 86 -5.47 -0.58 1.80
N SER A 87 -5.84 0.65 2.17
CA SER A 87 -6.51 0.94 3.44
C SER A 87 -7.91 0.34 3.56
N LEU A 88 -8.68 0.28 2.47
CA LEU A 88 -10.03 -0.29 2.52
C LEU A 88 -10.03 -1.80 2.83
N ILE A 89 -9.00 -2.52 2.37
CA ILE A 89 -8.90 -3.98 2.55
C ILE A 89 -8.55 -4.33 3.99
N VAL A 90 -7.64 -3.58 4.61
CA VAL A 90 -7.29 -3.76 6.02
C VAL A 90 -8.20 -2.87 6.85
N VAL A 91 -9.42 -3.34 7.15
CA VAL A 91 -10.51 -2.64 7.89
C VAL A 91 -10.15 -2.28 9.35
N ARG A 92 -8.95 -1.75 9.59
CA ARG A 92 -8.42 -1.39 10.91
C ARG A 92 -7.23 -0.45 10.73
N SER A 93 -6.84 0.27 11.77
CA SER A 93 -5.68 1.18 11.84
C SER A 93 -4.31 0.48 11.67
N ASN A 94 -4.14 -0.32 10.62
CA ASN A 94 -2.92 -1.04 10.30
C ASN A 94 -2.22 -0.31 9.15
N PHE A 95 -1.09 0.31 9.47
CA PHE A 95 -0.27 1.03 8.50
C PHE A 95 0.75 0.13 7.79
N LEU A 96 0.81 -1.16 8.14
CA LEU A 96 1.74 -2.11 7.54
C LEU A 96 1.65 -2.21 6.00
N PRO A 97 0.47 -2.21 5.34
CA PRO A 97 0.44 -2.25 3.88
C PRO A 97 1.05 -0.99 3.25
N HIS A 98 0.81 0.20 3.81
CA HIS A 98 1.40 1.45 3.33
C HIS A 98 2.91 1.50 3.52
N ILE A 99 3.42 0.93 4.61
CA ILE A 99 4.88 0.77 4.81
C ILE A 99 5.47 -0.14 3.73
N LEU A 100 4.85 -1.29 3.46
CA LEU A 100 5.30 -2.22 2.41
C LEU A 100 5.27 -1.58 1.02
N MET A 101 4.20 -0.84 0.73
CA MET A 101 4.08 -0.07 -0.52
C MET A 101 5.16 1.02 -0.60
N SER A 102 5.42 1.75 0.48
CA SER A 102 6.49 2.77 0.52
C SER A 102 7.86 2.16 0.24
N THR A 103 8.17 1.00 0.84
CA THR A 103 9.41 0.28 0.53
C THR A 103 9.49 -0.17 -0.93
N PHE A 104 8.37 -0.54 -1.55
CA PHE A 104 8.32 -0.86 -2.97
C PHE A 104 8.64 0.35 -3.86
N VAL A 105 8.12 1.53 -3.51
CA VAL A 105 8.40 2.79 -4.24
C VAL A 105 9.88 3.15 -4.16
N VAL A 106 10.45 3.07 -2.96
CA VAL A 106 11.89 3.30 -2.75
C VAL A 106 12.71 2.26 -3.52
N GLY A 107 12.33 0.98 -3.45
CA GLY A 107 12.98 -0.09 -4.21
C GLY A 107 12.94 0.13 -5.72
N LYS A 108 11.82 0.61 -6.26
CA LYS A 108 11.69 0.99 -7.68
C LYS A 108 12.69 2.09 -8.05
N LEU A 109 12.81 3.14 -7.23
CA LEU A 109 13.80 4.20 -7.47
C LEU A 109 15.23 3.68 -7.49
N PHE A 110 15.61 2.83 -6.53
CA PHE A 110 16.93 2.20 -6.52
C PHE A 110 17.17 1.37 -7.78
N PHE A 111 16.17 0.60 -8.22
CA PHE A 111 16.27 -0.20 -9.43
C PHE A 111 16.45 0.66 -10.68
N VAL A 112 15.69 1.75 -10.82
CA VAL A 112 15.82 2.70 -11.93
C VAL A 112 17.22 3.33 -11.97
N VAL A 113 17.78 3.67 -10.81
CA VAL A 113 19.14 4.22 -10.70
C VAL A 113 20.20 3.17 -11.10
N LEU A 114 20.06 1.93 -10.65
CA LEU A 114 21.04 0.88 -10.92
C LEU A 114 21.01 0.38 -12.37
N CYS A 115 19.85 0.41 -13.02
CA CYS A 115 19.68 -0.05 -14.41
C CYS A 115 19.86 1.07 -15.45
N ASP A 116 20.26 2.28 -15.02
CA ASP A 116 20.39 3.48 -15.87
C ASP A 116 19.14 3.77 -16.72
N ALA A 117 17.97 3.37 -16.21
CA ALA A 117 16.69 3.48 -16.90
C ALA A 117 15.99 4.81 -16.57
N MET A 118 16.77 5.89 -16.39
CA MET A 118 16.23 7.18 -15.97
C MET A 118 15.52 7.89 -17.13
N SER A 119 14.33 8.42 -16.87
CA SER A 119 13.58 9.26 -17.81
C SER A 119 13.98 10.74 -17.73
N GLY A 120 14.91 11.08 -16.84
CA GLY A 120 15.37 12.44 -16.58
C GLY A 120 16.46 12.50 -15.50
N PRO A 121 16.77 13.71 -15.01
CA PRO A 121 17.76 13.87 -13.94
C PRO A 121 17.27 13.24 -12.62
N LEU A 122 18.20 12.83 -11.76
CA LEU A 122 17.88 12.11 -10.52
C LEU A 122 16.90 12.86 -9.59
N TRP A 123 16.94 14.19 -9.56
CA TRP A 123 16.00 14.99 -8.77
C TRP A 123 14.56 14.91 -9.30
N TYR A 124 14.38 14.70 -10.61
CA TYR A 124 13.05 14.55 -11.22
C TYR A 124 12.45 13.19 -10.86
N GLU A 125 13.22 12.11 -10.99
CA GLU A 125 12.79 10.75 -10.61
C GLU A 125 12.44 10.67 -9.12
N THR A 126 13.31 11.21 -8.26
CA THR A 126 13.05 11.28 -6.83
C THR A 126 11.84 12.16 -6.51
N GLY A 127 11.63 13.26 -7.26
CA GLY A 127 10.43 14.09 -7.18
C GLY A 127 9.14 13.32 -7.48
N LEU A 128 9.12 12.53 -8.56
CA LEU A 128 8.00 11.65 -8.90
C LEU A 128 7.74 10.61 -7.80
N GLY A 129 8.80 10.03 -7.23
CA GLY A 129 8.70 9.12 -6.10
C GLY A 129 8.13 9.76 -4.84
N ILE A 130 8.54 11.00 -4.53
CA ILE A 130 8.00 11.79 -3.41
C ILE A 130 6.52 12.13 -3.66
N ALA A 131 6.14 12.53 -4.88
CA ALA A 131 4.76 12.79 -5.25
C ALA A 131 3.88 11.54 -5.05
N LEU A 132 4.36 10.39 -5.51
CA LEU A 132 3.66 9.11 -5.34
C LEU A 132 3.55 8.70 -3.86
N MET A 133 4.60 8.91 -3.06
CA MET A 133 4.58 8.70 -1.61
C MET A 133 3.58 9.63 -0.91
N MET A 134 3.57 10.92 -1.24
CA MET A 134 2.60 11.87 -0.68
C MET A 134 1.16 11.46 -1.03
N GLY A 135 0.93 11.02 -2.27
CA GLY A 135 -0.36 10.46 -2.70
C GLY A 135 -0.74 9.27 -1.85
N LEU A 136 0.15 8.27 -1.74
CA LEU A 136 -0.06 7.05 -0.96
C LEU A 136 -0.56 7.33 0.47
N TRP A 137 0.16 8.20 1.18
CA TRP A 137 -0.17 8.55 2.56
C TRP A 137 -1.44 9.41 2.65
N SER A 138 -1.68 10.28 1.67
CA SER A 138 -2.95 11.03 1.58
C SER A 138 -4.15 10.10 1.39
N GLY A 139 -4.01 9.06 0.55
CA GLY A 139 -5.01 8.00 0.38
C GLY A 139 -5.27 7.21 1.66
N CYS A 140 -4.21 6.92 2.41
CA CYS A 140 -4.32 6.29 3.74
C CYS A 140 -5.16 7.13 4.71
N LEU A 141 -4.83 8.43 4.80
CA LEU A 141 -5.54 9.38 5.65
C LEU A 141 -7.00 9.55 5.22
N ALA A 142 -7.26 9.60 3.92
CA ALA A 142 -8.62 9.69 3.38
C ALA A 142 -9.47 8.47 3.77
N ALA A 143 -8.93 7.26 3.65
CA ALA A 143 -9.62 6.04 4.04
C ALA A 143 -9.90 5.98 5.56
N HIS A 144 -9.00 6.53 6.38
CA HIS A 144 -9.21 6.61 7.82
C HIS A 144 -10.29 7.64 8.19
N LYS A 145 -10.39 8.75 7.44
CA LYS A 145 -11.38 9.81 7.69
C LYS A 145 -12.78 9.43 7.18
N PHE A 146 -12.86 8.64 6.12
CA PHE A 146 -14.11 8.18 5.50
C PHE A 146 -14.20 6.64 5.52
N PRO A 147 -14.38 6.01 6.70
CA PRO A 147 -14.49 4.56 6.77
C PRO A 147 -15.81 4.08 6.14
N LEU A 148 -15.74 3.09 5.24
CA LEU A 148 -16.92 2.50 4.59
C LEU A 148 -17.76 1.61 5.53
N ALA A 149 -17.21 1.23 6.68
CA ALA A 149 -17.93 0.52 7.73
C ALA A 149 -17.98 1.38 9.01
N PRO A 150 -19.14 1.48 9.69
CA PRO A 150 -19.26 2.27 10.91
C PRO A 150 -18.29 1.77 11.97
N VAL A 151 -17.55 2.69 12.57
CA VAL A 151 -16.75 2.45 13.77
C VAL A 151 -17.71 2.29 14.94
N GLY A 152 -18.01 1.04 15.30
CA GLY A 152 -18.78 0.67 16.48
C GLY A 152 -17.96 0.76 17.77
#